data_AF-B3PCH1-F1
#
_entry.id   AF-B3PCH1-F1
#
_cell.length_a   1.000
_cell.length_b   1.000
_cell.length_c   1.000
_cell.angle_alpha   90.00
_cell.angle_beta   90.00
_cell.angle_gamma   90.00
#
_symmetry.space_group_name_H-M   'P 1'
#
loop_
_entity.id
_entity.type
_entity.pdbx_description
1 polymer ?
#
loop_
_entity_poly.entity_id
_entity_poly.type
_entity_poly.pdbx_seq_one_letter_code
_entity_poly.pdbx_strand_id
1 'polypeptide(L)'
;MNFLHGKCLCVLSMGTGFLWGFPAMANCSVTAATSPSPIAYGIYASKAVVPGDLSPNAAGVDATFNVSCSVVLNLSLLGTSSWLRYTAMQPMVLTKGSETIPYVIASNATFNPVISSVGQAIGGPTGFQLLSLIVLASGQIQVPLHIKTLPMLYWPGAGTYTSNQVLSVDGTICTGLGIGGICLGTSPVNGSVTASMNLVVSKMCEFATTSSLVDFGSVSFLEQASTMQLQVSLRCNAQEDYLLYADNGNHYLNGDRYMVSAGGERIRYQVVNPGNNSQVLEQASPLSRIATGYTENLQIPVVIPSGQATPHAGIYTDNVRMVIEY
;
A
#
# COMPACT_ATOMS: atom_id res chain seq x y z
N MET A 1 -62.99 -42.52 2.84
CA MET A 1 -61.52 -42.39 2.65
C MET A 1 -60.89 -42.86 3.94
N ASN A 2 -60.25 -44.02 3.87
CA ASN A 2 -60.01 -44.90 5.01
C ASN A 2 -58.78 -44.50 5.82
N PHE A 3 -58.97 -44.47 7.14
CA PHE A 3 -57.93 -44.64 8.16
C PHE A 3 -57.32 -46.05 8.02
N LEU A 4 -55.99 -46.15 8.02
CA LEU A 4 -55.28 -47.42 8.09
C LEU A 4 -54.45 -47.48 9.37
N HIS A 5 -54.93 -48.33 10.28
CA HIS A 5 -54.18 -48.98 11.34
C HIS A 5 -53.15 -49.94 10.71
N GLY A 6 -51.95 -50.05 11.30
CA GLY A 6 -50.90 -50.95 10.80
C GLY A 6 -49.85 -51.31 11.86
N LYS A 7 -50.26 -52.21 12.76
CA LYS A 7 -49.51 -53.04 13.72
C LYS A 7 -47.97 -53.04 13.64
N CYS A 8 -47.36 -52.73 14.79
CA CYS A 8 -45.97 -53.01 15.14
C CYS A 8 -45.75 -54.53 15.23
N LEU A 9 -44.87 -55.08 14.39
CA LEU A 9 -44.42 -56.47 14.47
C LEU A 9 -42.97 -56.47 14.96
N CYS A 10 -42.79 -56.76 16.25
CA CYS A 10 -41.50 -57.10 16.84
C CYS A 10 -41.04 -58.45 16.26
N VAL A 11 -40.06 -58.43 15.37
CA VAL A 11 -39.27 -59.63 15.04
C VAL A 11 -38.01 -59.56 15.90
N LEU A 12 -38.01 -60.38 16.95
CA LEU A 12 -36.84 -60.71 17.75
C LEU A 12 -36.06 -61.77 16.95
N SER A 13 -34.91 -61.42 16.37
CA SER A 13 -33.91 -62.41 15.99
C SER A 13 -32.57 -62.04 16.61
N MET A 14 -32.15 -62.86 17.57
CA MET A 14 -30.77 -62.91 18.06
C MET A 14 -29.92 -63.52 16.94
N GLY A 15 -28.93 -62.78 16.45
CA GLY A 15 -28.01 -63.26 15.42
C GLY A 15 -26.90 -62.25 15.18
N THR A 16 -25.77 -62.45 15.86
CA THR A 16 -24.41 -61.96 15.51
C THR A 16 -24.32 -60.53 14.99
N GLY A 17 -23.98 -59.61 15.89
CA GLY A 17 -23.70 -58.21 15.59
C GLY A 17 -22.56 -58.05 14.58
N PHE A 18 -22.92 -57.72 13.34
CA PHE A 18 -22.09 -56.95 12.44
C PHE A 18 -22.73 -55.56 12.38
N LEU A 19 -22.39 -54.72 13.36
CA LEU A 19 -22.65 -53.28 13.26
C LEU A 19 -21.81 -52.79 12.10
N TRP A 20 -22.43 -52.63 10.93
CA TRP A 20 -21.92 -51.77 9.88
C TRP A 20 -21.96 -50.34 10.44
N GLY A 21 -20.96 -49.99 11.24
CA GLY A 21 -20.62 -48.61 11.48
C GLY A 21 -20.23 -48.05 10.12
N PHE A 22 -21.15 -47.33 9.47
CA PHE A 22 -20.78 -46.53 8.32
C PHE A 22 -19.60 -45.66 8.75
N PRO A 23 -18.48 -45.65 8.01
CA PRO A 23 -17.36 -44.81 8.37
C PRO A 23 -17.88 -43.38 8.45
N ALA A 24 -17.70 -42.73 9.60
CA ALA A 24 -18.04 -41.33 9.77
C ALA A 24 -17.29 -40.56 8.69
N MET A 25 -18.02 -40.02 7.71
CA MET A 25 -17.43 -39.22 6.64
C MET A 25 -16.74 -38.03 7.28
N ALA A 26 -15.43 -37.92 7.08
CA ALA A 26 -14.71 -36.74 7.52
C ALA A 26 -15.25 -35.52 6.77
N ASN A 27 -15.54 -34.45 7.51
CA ASN A 27 -15.94 -33.18 6.92
C ASN A 27 -14.80 -32.17 7.11
N CYS A 28 -14.36 -31.55 6.02
CA CYS A 28 -13.36 -30.49 6.05
C CYS A 28 -14.03 -29.15 5.77
N SER A 29 -13.66 -28.14 6.55
CA SER A 29 -14.23 -26.79 6.46
C SER A 29 -13.12 -25.74 6.50
N VAL A 30 -13.40 -24.59 5.88
CA VAL A 30 -12.48 -23.45 5.83
C VAL A 30 -12.92 -22.42 6.87
N THR A 31 -11.96 -21.89 7.62
CA THR A 31 -12.21 -20.81 8.56
C THR A 31 -12.29 -19.48 7.80
N ALA A 32 -13.43 -18.80 7.86
CA ALA A 32 -13.69 -17.61 7.04
C ALA A 32 -12.87 -16.36 7.44
N ALA A 33 -12.09 -16.43 8.51
CA ALA A 33 -11.26 -15.35 9.02
C ALA A 33 -9.77 -15.69 8.93
N THR A 34 -8.94 -14.67 8.69
CA THR A 34 -7.48 -14.77 8.78
C THR A 34 -6.98 -14.48 10.20
N SER A 35 -5.78 -14.97 10.53
CA SER A 35 -5.05 -14.57 11.73
C SER A 35 -3.69 -13.98 11.34
N PRO A 36 -3.38 -12.73 11.73
CA PRO A 36 -4.27 -11.77 12.41
C PRO A 36 -5.40 -11.25 11.50
N SER A 37 -6.46 -10.71 12.12
CA SER A 37 -7.52 -9.95 11.44
C SER A 37 -7.85 -8.71 12.27
N PRO A 38 -7.80 -7.48 11.70
CA PRO A 38 -7.37 -7.16 10.34
C PRO A 38 -5.85 -7.26 10.13
N ILE A 39 -5.43 -7.46 8.88
CA ILE A 39 -4.03 -7.42 8.45
C ILE A 39 -3.60 -5.96 8.33
N ALA A 40 -2.75 -5.50 9.24
CA ALA A 40 -2.34 -4.10 9.31
C ALA A 40 -0.94 -3.90 8.74
N TYR A 41 -0.82 -3.13 7.66
CA TYR A 41 0.48 -2.73 7.13
C TYR A 41 1.19 -1.75 8.09
N GLY A 42 0.43 -0.89 8.77
CA GLY A 42 0.95 0.17 9.64
C GLY A 42 0.75 1.58 9.08
N ILE A 43 1.56 2.52 9.55
CA ILE A 43 1.53 3.93 9.16
C ILE A 43 2.81 4.27 8.40
N TYR A 44 2.70 4.77 7.17
CA TYR A 44 3.83 5.16 6.34
C TYR A 44 3.62 6.53 5.70
N ALA A 45 4.70 7.26 5.45
CA ALA A 45 4.66 8.44 4.59
C ALA A 45 4.59 8.00 3.12
N SER A 46 3.97 8.80 2.24
CA SER A 46 3.78 8.43 0.83
C SER A 46 5.07 8.05 0.10
N LYS A 47 6.20 8.67 0.46
CA LYS A 47 7.52 8.31 -0.07
C LYS A 47 7.91 6.84 0.17
N ALA A 48 7.50 6.25 1.29
CA ALA A 48 7.75 4.84 1.60
C ALA A 48 6.74 3.89 0.94
N VAL A 49 5.55 4.39 0.58
CA VAL A 49 4.50 3.61 -0.09
C VAL A 49 4.81 3.40 -1.57
N VAL A 50 5.33 4.44 -2.24
CA VAL A 50 5.53 4.49 -3.70
C VAL A 50 6.49 3.44 -4.25
N PRO A 51 7.63 3.12 -3.61
CA PRO A 51 8.49 2.02 -4.07
C PRO A 51 7.79 0.65 -4.09
N GLY A 52 6.68 0.50 -3.37
CA GLY A 52 6.03 -0.79 -3.15
C GLY A 52 6.73 -1.59 -2.04
N ASP A 53 6.53 -2.91 -2.07
CA ASP A 53 7.17 -3.89 -1.17
C ASP A 53 6.86 -3.72 0.32
N LEU A 54 5.91 -2.86 0.70
CA LEU A 54 5.41 -2.83 2.07
C LEU A 54 4.72 -4.15 2.36
N SER A 55 5.14 -4.85 3.40
CA SER A 55 4.53 -6.07 3.92
C SER A 55 4.31 -5.92 5.43
N PRO A 56 3.13 -6.30 5.96
CA PRO A 56 2.81 -6.24 7.39
C PRO A 56 3.87 -6.90 8.29
N ASN A 57 4.41 -8.04 7.87
CA ASN A 57 5.36 -8.85 8.63
C ASN A 57 6.70 -9.05 7.90
N ALA A 58 7.04 -8.15 6.95
CA ALA A 58 8.26 -8.19 6.15
C ALA A 58 8.50 -9.54 5.44
N ALA A 59 9.51 -10.32 5.87
CA ALA A 59 9.78 -11.64 5.31
C ALA A 59 8.96 -12.77 5.97
N GLY A 60 8.21 -12.44 7.03
CA GLY A 60 7.35 -13.35 7.75
C GLY A 60 6.03 -13.64 7.05
N VAL A 61 5.19 -14.45 7.70
CA VAL A 61 3.82 -14.73 7.25
C VAL A 61 2.92 -13.57 7.66
N ASP A 62 2.22 -12.96 6.70
CA ASP A 62 1.37 -11.79 6.95
C ASP A 62 0.02 -12.18 7.56
N ALA A 63 -0.52 -13.30 7.10
CA ALA A 63 -1.74 -13.87 7.62
C ALA A 63 -1.79 -15.38 7.40
N THR A 64 -2.60 -16.07 8.19
CA THR A 64 -2.91 -17.48 8.00
C THR A 64 -4.42 -17.68 7.93
N PHE A 65 -4.87 -18.65 7.15
CA PHE A 65 -6.22 -19.19 7.28
C PHE A 65 -6.16 -20.70 7.47
N ASN A 66 -7.16 -21.25 8.14
CA ASN A 66 -7.14 -22.64 8.56
C ASN A 66 -8.19 -23.46 7.81
N VAL A 67 -7.77 -24.63 7.33
CA VAL A 67 -8.67 -25.70 6.89
C VAL A 67 -8.69 -26.75 8.00
N SER A 68 -9.86 -26.98 8.60
CA SER A 68 -10.03 -27.93 9.70
C SER A 68 -10.86 -29.12 9.22
N CYS A 69 -10.36 -30.33 9.47
CA CYS A 69 -11.08 -31.56 9.20
C CYS A 69 -11.51 -32.23 10.51
N SER A 70 -12.64 -32.93 10.51
CA SER A 70 -13.16 -33.63 11.69
C SER A 70 -12.33 -34.86 12.12
N VAL A 71 -11.21 -35.14 11.42
CA VAL A 71 -10.30 -36.26 11.66
C VAL A 71 -8.88 -35.75 11.80
N VAL A 72 -8.05 -36.50 12.54
CA VAL A 72 -6.61 -36.21 12.63
C VAL A 72 -5.97 -36.48 11.27
N LEU A 73 -5.35 -35.44 10.70
CA LEU A 73 -4.65 -35.53 9.43
C LEU A 73 -3.21 -36.00 9.67
N ASN A 74 -2.75 -36.99 8.91
CA ASN A 74 -1.34 -37.36 8.86
C ASN A 74 -0.69 -36.75 7.62
N LEU A 75 0.48 -36.12 7.79
CA LEU A 75 1.25 -35.47 6.71
C LEU A 75 1.53 -36.43 5.53
N SER A 76 1.64 -37.74 5.79
CA SER A 76 1.81 -38.79 4.77
C SER A 76 0.65 -38.91 3.77
N LEU A 77 -0.54 -38.37 4.10
CA LEU A 77 -1.77 -38.46 3.29
C LEU A 77 -1.98 -37.24 2.37
N LEU A 78 -1.17 -36.19 2.52
CA LEU A 78 -1.27 -35.00 1.67
C LEU A 78 -0.58 -35.14 0.31
N GLY A 79 0.19 -36.21 0.07
CA GLY A 79 1.13 -36.25 -1.07
C GLY A 79 0.58 -36.58 -2.46
N THR A 80 -0.52 -37.33 -2.60
CA THR A 80 -0.92 -37.90 -3.93
C THR A 80 -2.36 -37.67 -4.35
N SER A 81 -3.29 -37.42 -3.43
CA SER A 81 -4.73 -37.24 -3.75
C SER A 81 -5.38 -36.05 -3.07
N SER A 82 -4.66 -35.40 -2.16
CA SER A 82 -5.10 -34.15 -1.58
C SER A 82 -4.80 -33.02 -2.57
N TRP A 83 -5.46 -31.88 -2.47
CA TRP A 83 -5.04 -30.61 -3.07
C TRP A 83 -5.91 -29.50 -2.48
N LEU A 84 -5.37 -28.29 -2.47
CA LEU A 84 -6.10 -27.10 -2.07
C LEU A 84 -5.78 -25.99 -3.05
N ARG A 85 -6.75 -25.15 -3.35
CA ARG A 85 -6.62 -23.95 -4.16
C ARG A 85 -7.31 -22.82 -3.44
N TYR A 86 -6.70 -21.64 -3.49
CA TYR A 86 -7.39 -20.39 -3.14
C TYR A 86 -7.31 -19.42 -4.31
N THR A 87 -8.44 -18.79 -4.62
CA THR A 87 -8.64 -17.92 -5.78
C THR A 87 -9.09 -16.55 -5.33
N ALA A 88 -8.45 -15.49 -5.83
CA ALA A 88 -8.87 -14.12 -5.53
C ALA A 88 -10.18 -13.75 -6.22
N MET A 89 -11.15 -13.29 -5.44
CA MET A 89 -12.48 -12.91 -5.92
C MET A 89 -12.68 -11.39 -6.04
N GLN A 90 -11.79 -10.60 -5.44
CA GLN A 90 -11.84 -9.14 -5.42
C GLN A 90 -10.58 -8.52 -6.04
N PRO A 91 -10.66 -7.29 -6.57
CA PRO A 91 -9.50 -6.55 -7.08
C PRO A 91 -8.40 -6.41 -6.03
N MET A 92 -7.15 -6.57 -6.46
CA MET A 92 -5.97 -6.55 -5.59
C MET A 92 -5.51 -5.11 -5.29
N VAL A 93 -6.40 -4.30 -4.73
CA VAL A 93 -6.16 -2.88 -4.43
C VAL A 93 -6.70 -2.50 -3.05
N LEU A 94 -5.91 -1.74 -2.29
CA LEU A 94 -6.38 -1.00 -1.13
C LEU A 94 -7.00 0.30 -1.62
N THR A 95 -8.18 0.67 -1.12
CA THR A 95 -8.95 1.82 -1.61
C THR A 95 -9.14 2.87 -0.53
N LYS A 96 -9.12 4.13 -0.96
CA LYS A 96 -9.54 5.32 -0.19
C LYS A 96 -10.27 6.24 -1.17
N GLY A 97 -11.60 6.27 -1.12
CA GLY A 97 -12.39 6.97 -2.13
C GLY A 97 -12.10 6.43 -3.53
N SER A 98 -11.60 7.29 -4.43
CA SER A 98 -11.18 6.92 -5.79
C SER A 98 -9.69 6.54 -5.90
N GLU A 99 -8.89 6.78 -4.86
CA GLU A 99 -7.46 6.46 -4.87
C GLU A 99 -7.24 4.98 -4.54
N THR A 100 -6.23 4.38 -5.18
CA THR A 100 -5.93 2.96 -5.01
C THR A 100 -4.44 2.70 -4.84
N ILE A 101 -4.10 1.75 -3.97
CA ILE A 101 -2.75 1.22 -3.77
C ILE A 101 -2.78 -0.28 -4.12
N PRO A 102 -2.14 -0.72 -5.21
CA PRO A 102 -2.14 -2.12 -5.61
C PRO A 102 -1.32 -2.99 -4.65
N TYR A 103 -1.73 -4.24 -4.47
CA TYR A 103 -0.99 -5.26 -3.72
C TYR A 103 -1.02 -6.61 -4.43
N VAL A 104 -0.25 -7.56 -3.93
CA VAL A 104 -0.25 -8.96 -4.37
C VAL A 104 -0.32 -9.90 -3.18
N ILE A 105 -0.82 -11.12 -3.41
CA ILE A 105 -0.83 -12.21 -2.42
C ILE A 105 0.00 -13.36 -2.98
N ALA A 106 0.85 -13.97 -2.15
CA ALA A 106 1.66 -15.12 -2.49
C ALA A 106 1.58 -16.19 -1.40
N SER A 107 2.05 -17.40 -1.74
CA SER A 107 2.11 -18.54 -0.82
C SER A 107 3.40 -18.62 -0.02
N ASN A 108 4.41 -17.82 -0.34
CA ASN A 108 5.70 -17.80 0.32
C ASN A 108 6.37 -16.43 0.27
N ALA A 109 7.43 -16.27 1.06
CA ALA A 109 8.20 -15.04 1.17
C ALA A 109 8.98 -14.66 -0.10
N THR A 110 9.16 -15.59 -1.06
CA THR A 110 9.79 -15.29 -2.36
C THR A 110 8.80 -14.75 -3.38
N PHE A 111 7.51 -14.63 -3.01
CA PHE A 111 6.42 -14.16 -3.86
C PHE A 111 6.28 -14.97 -5.16
N ASN A 112 6.46 -16.29 -5.09
CA ASN A 112 6.32 -17.19 -6.24
C ASN A 112 5.76 -18.57 -5.81
N PRO A 113 4.52 -18.95 -6.18
CA PRO A 113 3.59 -18.24 -7.06
C PRO A 113 2.89 -17.04 -6.41
N VAL A 114 2.37 -16.14 -7.26
CA VAL A 114 1.72 -14.88 -6.86
C VAL A 114 0.35 -14.69 -7.55
N ILE A 115 -0.60 -14.15 -6.81
CA ILE A 115 -1.89 -13.63 -7.26
C ILE A 115 -1.74 -12.11 -7.38
N SER A 116 -1.92 -11.59 -8.60
CA SER A 116 -1.88 -10.15 -8.90
C SER A 116 -3.18 -9.60 -9.49
N SER A 117 -4.15 -10.47 -9.78
CA SER A 117 -5.44 -10.07 -10.35
C SER A 117 -6.57 -11.01 -9.95
N VAL A 118 -7.81 -10.55 -10.15
CA VAL A 118 -9.03 -11.32 -9.89
C VAL A 118 -9.02 -12.61 -10.71
N GLY A 119 -9.45 -13.71 -10.11
CA GLY A 119 -9.54 -15.03 -10.75
C GLY A 119 -8.21 -15.78 -10.81
N GLN A 120 -7.07 -15.15 -10.47
CA GLN A 120 -5.82 -15.87 -10.27
C GLN A 120 -5.89 -16.71 -8.99
N ALA A 121 -5.23 -17.85 -9.03
CA ALA A 121 -5.26 -18.84 -7.96
C ALA A 121 -3.88 -19.42 -7.68
N ILE A 122 -3.67 -19.87 -6.45
CA ILE A 122 -2.50 -20.64 -6.05
C ILE A 122 -2.95 -22.02 -5.57
N GLY A 123 -2.21 -23.05 -5.97
CA GLY A 123 -2.52 -24.46 -5.70
C GLY A 123 -3.37 -25.09 -6.80
N GLY A 124 -4.07 -26.18 -6.49
CA GLY A 124 -4.91 -26.92 -7.43
C GLY A 124 -4.49 -28.38 -7.67
N PRO A 125 -5.24 -29.11 -8.52
CA PRO A 125 -5.07 -30.55 -8.72
C PRO A 125 -3.75 -30.97 -9.38
N THR A 126 -3.16 -30.07 -10.16
CA THR A 126 -1.93 -30.33 -10.95
C THR A 126 -0.66 -29.78 -10.30
N GLY A 127 -0.75 -29.26 -9.08
CA GLY A 127 0.39 -28.70 -8.38
C GLY A 127 0.11 -28.39 -6.91
N PHE A 128 0.74 -29.15 -6.01
CA PHE A 128 0.93 -28.75 -4.62
C PHE A 128 2.00 -27.66 -4.53
N GLN A 129 1.71 -26.47 -5.04
CA GLN A 129 2.57 -25.29 -4.82
C GLN A 129 2.31 -24.61 -3.47
N LEU A 130 1.78 -25.37 -2.51
CA LEU A 130 1.60 -24.97 -1.12
C LEU A 130 2.80 -25.46 -0.31
N LEU A 131 4.02 -25.09 -0.73
CA LEU A 131 5.29 -25.52 -0.14
C LEU A 131 5.46 -25.15 1.35
N SER A 132 4.52 -24.41 1.92
CA SER A 132 4.60 -23.79 3.25
C SER A 132 3.45 -24.20 4.19
N LEU A 133 2.67 -25.24 3.87
CA LEU A 133 1.62 -25.73 4.77
C LEU A 133 2.20 -26.30 6.05
N ILE A 134 1.63 -25.89 7.17
CA ILE A 134 1.87 -26.51 8.47
C ILE A 134 0.64 -27.36 8.78
N VAL A 135 0.83 -28.68 8.82
CA VAL A 135 -0.19 -29.61 9.33
C VAL A 135 0.01 -29.72 10.82
N LEU A 136 -0.93 -29.19 11.59
CA LEU A 136 -0.94 -29.30 13.04
C LEU A 136 -1.51 -30.66 13.45
N ALA A 137 -1.00 -31.20 14.56
CA ALA A 137 -1.44 -32.50 15.10
C ALA A 137 -2.94 -32.60 15.42
N SER A 138 -3.67 -31.47 15.40
CA SER A 138 -5.10 -31.34 15.64
C SER A 138 -5.99 -31.54 14.39
N GLY A 139 -5.44 -31.93 13.24
CA GLY A 139 -6.23 -32.05 11.99
C GLY A 139 -6.53 -30.72 11.33
N GLN A 140 -5.69 -29.71 11.60
CA GLN A 140 -5.76 -28.37 11.01
C GLN A 140 -4.59 -28.15 10.07
N ILE A 141 -4.91 -27.65 8.87
CA ILE A 141 -3.94 -27.19 7.89
C ILE A 141 -3.92 -25.66 7.95
N GLN A 142 -2.77 -25.08 8.26
CA GLN A 142 -2.57 -23.63 8.20
C GLN A 142 -1.99 -23.26 6.84
N VAL A 143 -2.69 -22.36 6.13
CA VAL A 143 -2.25 -21.81 4.85
C VAL A 143 -1.68 -20.41 5.09
N PRO A 144 -0.36 -20.20 4.94
CA PRO A 144 0.23 -18.89 5.07
C PRO A 144 -0.04 -18.03 3.82
N LEU A 145 -0.26 -16.75 4.06
CA LEU A 145 -0.40 -15.70 3.08
C LEU A 145 0.75 -14.72 3.27
N HIS A 146 1.41 -14.39 2.16
CA HIS A 146 2.39 -13.31 2.09
C HIS A 146 1.83 -12.22 1.19
N ILE A 147 1.91 -10.97 1.60
CA ILE A 147 1.19 -9.86 0.99
C ILE A 147 2.12 -8.67 0.96
N LYS A 148 2.21 -8.03 -0.21
CA LYS A 148 2.96 -6.78 -0.32
C LYS A 148 2.32 -5.80 -1.28
N THR A 149 2.55 -4.51 -1.06
CA THR A 149 2.17 -3.47 -2.03
C THR A 149 3.03 -3.55 -3.30
N LEU A 150 2.50 -3.04 -4.40
CA LEU A 150 3.23 -2.90 -5.66
C LEU A 150 3.71 -1.45 -5.86
N PRO A 151 4.78 -1.24 -6.65
CA PRO A 151 5.27 0.09 -6.96
C PRO A 151 4.20 0.98 -7.62
N MET A 152 4.28 2.28 -7.35
CA MET A 152 3.38 3.30 -7.87
C MET A 152 4.17 4.45 -8.52
N LEU A 153 3.48 5.28 -9.32
CA LEU A 153 4.10 6.45 -9.96
C LEU A 153 3.83 7.77 -9.20
N TYR A 154 2.75 7.82 -8.41
CA TYR A 154 2.31 9.03 -7.68
C TYR A 154 2.29 8.77 -6.17
N TRP A 155 2.44 9.83 -5.37
CA TRP A 155 2.30 9.80 -3.92
C TRP A 155 0.81 9.77 -3.57
N PRO A 156 0.28 8.68 -2.99
CA PRO A 156 -1.12 8.60 -2.64
C PRO A 156 -1.51 9.68 -1.61
N GLY A 157 -2.77 10.11 -1.62
CA GLY A 157 -3.31 11.04 -0.64
C GLY A 157 -3.23 10.51 0.78
N ALA A 158 -3.06 11.38 1.77
CA ALA A 158 -3.02 10.98 3.17
C ALA A 158 -4.38 10.38 3.61
N GLY A 159 -4.38 9.34 4.44
CA GLY A 159 -5.59 8.70 4.96
C GLY A 159 -5.46 7.19 5.12
N THR A 160 -6.57 6.54 5.46
CA THR A 160 -6.62 5.08 5.65
C THR A 160 -7.12 4.42 4.37
N TYR A 161 -6.30 3.55 3.80
CA TYR A 161 -6.64 2.68 2.68
C TYR A 161 -7.03 1.30 3.20
N THR A 162 -8.12 0.75 2.69
CA THR A 162 -8.65 -0.54 3.15
C THR A 162 -8.91 -1.48 1.97
N SER A 163 -8.79 -2.78 2.20
CA SER A 163 -9.25 -3.82 1.27
C SER A 163 -9.95 -4.94 2.03
N ASN A 164 -10.95 -5.54 1.39
CA ASN A 164 -11.55 -6.79 1.84
C ASN A 164 -11.38 -7.82 0.72
N GLN A 165 -10.25 -8.54 0.76
CA GLN A 165 -10.00 -9.59 -0.21
C GLN A 165 -10.78 -10.84 0.17
N VAL A 166 -11.67 -11.28 -0.71
CA VAL A 166 -12.30 -12.60 -0.59
C VAL A 166 -11.46 -13.61 -1.38
N LEU A 167 -11.05 -14.68 -0.69
CA LEU A 167 -10.40 -15.84 -1.27
C LEU A 167 -11.41 -16.98 -1.30
N SER A 168 -11.79 -17.43 -2.50
CA SER A 168 -12.57 -18.66 -2.67
C SER A 168 -11.63 -19.84 -2.53
N VAL A 169 -11.92 -20.74 -1.59
CA VAL A 169 -11.08 -21.89 -1.26
C VAL A 169 -11.81 -23.16 -1.67
N ASP A 170 -11.17 -23.94 -2.52
CA ASP A 170 -11.67 -25.22 -3.00
C ASP A 170 -10.58 -26.28 -2.98
N GLY A 171 -10.96 -27.53 -2.78
CA GLY A 171 -9.98 -28.60 -2.70
C GLY A 171 -10.58 -29.94 -2.35
N THR A 172 -9.69 -30.89 -2.14
CA THR A 172 -10.01 -32.25 -1.72
C THR A 172 -8.91 -32.68 -0.76
N ILE A 173 -9.24 -33.12 0.44
CA ILE A 173 -8.27 -33.55 1.44
C ILE A 173 -8.44 -35.03 1.72
N CYS A 174 -7.33 -35.76 1.71
CA CYS A 174 -7.31 -37.16 2.10
C CYS A 174 -7.55 -37.28 3.61
N THR A 175 -8.59 -38.03 3.97
CA THR A 175 -9.04 -38.21 5.35
C THR A 175 -9.13 -39.68 5.77
N GLY A 176 -8.91 -40.61 4.82
CA GLY A 176 -8.88 -42.05 5.09
C GLY A 176 -7.54 -42.57 5.62
N LEU A 177 -7.57 -43.76 6.26
CA LEU A 177 -6.37 -44.49 6.68
C LEU A 177 -5.52 -44.85 5.46
N GLY A 178 -4.33 -44.27 5.34
CA GLY A 178 -3.39 -44.63 4.27
C GLY A 178 -2.47 -45.76 4.69
N ILE A 179 -2.76 -46.97 4.20
CA ILE A 179 -1.79 -48.07 4.21
C ILE A 179 -1.01 -47.97 2.90
N GLY A 180 0.30 -47.76 2.97
CA GLY A 180 1.16 -47.66 1.78
C GLY A 180 1.04 -46.37 0.96
N GLY A 181 0.52 -45.28 1.53
CA GLY A 181 0.41 -43.98 0.84
C GLY A 181 -0.80 -43.82 -0.09
N ILE A 182 -1.73 -44.79 -0.07
CA ILE A 182 -2.99 -44.74 -0.82
C ILE A 182 -4.06 -44.03 0.01
N CYS A 183 -4.75 -43.05 -0.58
CA CYS A 183 -5.85 -42.38 0.07
C CYS A 183 -7.14 -43.20 -0.01
N LEU A 184 -7.61 -43.76 1.12
CA LEU A 184 -8.85 -44.57 1.19
C LEU A 184 -10.12 -43.75 1.49
N GLY A 185 -10.07 -42.44 1.32
CA GLY A 185 -11.22 -41.56 1.52
C GLY A 185 -10.84 -40.09 1.40
N THR A 186 -11.61 -39.33 0.63
CA THR A 186 -11.41 -37.91 0.44
C THR A 186 -12.59 -37.12 0.96
N SER A 187 -12.30 -35.92 1.48
CA SER A 187 -13.30 -34.95 1.90
C SER A 187 -13.16 -33.69 1.07
N PRO A 188 -14.23 -33.20 0.42
CA PRO A 188 -14.17 -31.95 -0.32
C PRO A 188 -13.99 -30.78 0.65
N VAL A 189 -13.21 -29.78 0.24
CA VAL A 189 -13.08 -28.51 0.92
C VAL A 189 -13.73 -27.46 0.04
N ASN A 190 -14.71 -26.74 0.58
CA ASN A 190 -15.31 -25.60 -0.10
C ASN A 190 -15.61 -24.53 0.93
N GLY A 191 -15.20 -23.30 0.66
CA GLY A 191 -15.48 -22.17 1.53
C GLY A 191 -14.89 -20.88 1.00
N SER A 192 -15.03 -19.82 1.76
CA SER A 192 -14.40 -18.55 1.47
C SER A 192 -13.75 -17.98 2.72
N VAL A 193 -12.66 -17.25 2.52
CA VAL A 193 -11.94 -16.52 3.57
C VAL A 193 -11.94 -15.06 3.21
N THR A 194 -12.22 -14.20 4.18
CA THR A 194 -12.08 -12.75 3.99
C THR A 194 -10.82 -12.27 4.72
N ALA A 195 -9.89 -11.71 3.95
CA ALA A 195 -8.71 -11.03 4.44
C ALA A 195 -8.96 -9.51 4.40
N SER A 196 -9.26 -8.93 5.55
CA SER A 196 -9.39 -7.47 5.70
C SER A 196 -8.02 -6.86 5.93
N MET A 197 -7.69 -5.84 5.16
CA MET A 197 -6.38 -5.18 5.15
C MET A 197 -6.54 -3.68 5.41
N ASN A 198 -5.59 -3.08 6.14
CA ASN A 198 -5.52 -1.63 6.30
C ASN A 198 -4.08 -1.09 6.19
N LEU A 199 -3.95 0.09 5.59
CA LEU A 199 -2.70 0.85 5.46
C LEU A 199 -3.01 2.32 5.72
N VAL A 200 -2.28 2.96 6.62
CA VAL A 200 -2.42 4.39 6.89
C VAL A 200 -1.30 5.13 6.19
N VAL A 201 -1.66 6.07 5.34
CA VAL A 201 -0.75 6.98 4.66
C VAL A 201 -0.76 8.32 5.39
N SER A 202 0.41 8.76 5.85
CA SER A 202 0.58 10.06 6.51
C SER A 202 0.87 11.17 5.48
N LYS A 203 0.54 12.41 5.87
CA LYS A 203 0.86 13.60 5.07
C LYS A 203 2.35 13.76 4.89
N MET A 204 2.76 14.15 3.70
CA MET A 204 4.15 14.42 3.37
C MET A 204 4.25 15.39 2.19
N CYS A 205 5.12 16.38 2.32
CA CYS A 205 5.64 17.15 1.21
C CYS A 205 7.16 17.23 1.33
N GLU A 206 7.84 17.23 0.18
CA GLU A 206 9.27 17.47 0.10
C GLU A 206 9.63 18.31 -1.13
N PHE A 207 10.76 19.02 -1.03
CA PHE A 207 11.43 19.50 -2.21
C PHE A 207 12.16 18.32 -2.87
N ALA A 208 11.78 17.98 -4.10
CA ALA A 208 12.40 16.91 -4.87
C ALA A 208 13.78 17.34 -5.39
N THR A 209 13.89 18.59 -5.83
CA THR A 209 15.15 19.26 -6.17
C THR A 209 14.99 20.77 -5.99
N THR A 210 15.99 21.44 -5.44
CA THR A 210 16.04 22.91 -5.40
C THR A 210 17.31 23.37 -6.07
N SER A 211 17.20 24.26 -7.08
CA SER A 211 18.36 25.09 -7.40
C SER A 211 18.69 25.95 -6.18
N SER A 212 19.93 25.92 -5.73
CA SER A 212 20.37 26.66 -4.54
C SER A 212 20.87 28.06 -4.85
N LEU A 213 20.95 28.44 -6.13
CA LEU A 213 21.51 29.71 -6.57
C LEU A 213 20.63 30.36 -7.64
N VAL A 214 20.39 31.65 -7.45
CA VAL A 214 19.89 32.56 -8.47
C VAL A 214 20.98 33.60 -8.68
N ASP A 215 21.55 33.62 -9.88
CA ASP A 215 22.61 34.55 -10.24
C ASP A 215 22.08 35.53 -11.28
N PHE A 216 22.04 36.82 -10.96
CA PHE A 216 21.64 37.87 -11.91
C PHE A 216 22.75 38.19 -12.94
N GLY A 217 23.92 37.59 -12.79
CA GLY A 217 25.09 37.82 -13.61
C GLY A 217 25.71 39.19 -13.36
N SER A 218 26.64 39.56 -14.25
CA SER A 218 27.29 40.88 -14.21
C SER A 218 26.42 41.91 -14.92
N VAL A 219 26.02 42.95 -14.19
CA VAL A 219 25.25 44.09 -14.72
C VAL A 219 26.00 45.40 -14.49
N SER A 220 26.03 46.27 -15.50
CA SER A 220 26.62 47.61 -15.38
C SER A 220 25.65 48.62 -14.76
N PHE A 221 24.35 48.42 -14.98
CA PHE A 221 23.27 49.24 -14.44
C PHE A 221 22.13 48.33 -13.99
N LEU A 222 21.52 48.62 -12.84
CA LEU A 222 20.42 47.79 -12.31
C LEU A 222 19.18 47.80 -13.22
N GLU A 223 18.98 48.86 -14.00
CA GLU A 223 17.91 48.93 -15.00
C GLU A 223 18.04 47.89 -16.13
N GLN A 224 19.23 47.31 -16.31
CA GLN A 224 19.50 46.27 -17.31
C GLN A 224 19.38 44.86 -16.74
N ALA A 225 19.12 44.72 -15.43
CA ALA A 225 18.98 43.41 -14.81
C ALA A 225 17.76 42.66 -15.36
N SER A 226 17.98 41.46 -15.88
CA SER A 226 16.91 40.58 -16.32
C SER A 226 16.21 39.91 -15.14
N THR A 227 14.95 39.55 -15.33
CA THR A 227 14.27 38.62 -14.42
C THR A 227 14.92 37.24 -14.51
N MET A 228 15.28 36.67 -13.36
CA MET A 228 15.82 35.32 -13.25
C MET A 228 14.73 34.35 -12.80
N GLN A 229 14.90 33.06 -13.12
CA GLN A 229 13.95 32.02 -12.76
C GLN A 229 14.60 31.04 -11.79
N LEU A 230 14.04 30.96 -10.58
CA LEU A 230 14.39 29.94 -9.60
C LEU A 230 13.60 28.66 -9.91
N GLN A 231 14.34 27.60 -10.22
CA GLN A 231 13.79 26.25 -10.42
C GLN A 231 13.53 25.57 -9.09
N VAL A 232 12.26 25.31 -8.79
CA VAL A 232 11.83 24.57 -7.61
C VAL A 232 11.03 23.35 -8.02
N SER A 233 11.46 22.16 -7.61
CA SER A 233 10.68 20.94 -7.77
C SER A 233 10.19 20.47 -6.41
N LEU A 234 8.89 20.28 -6.27
CA LEU A 234 8.28 19.80 -5.04
C LEU A 234 7.37 18.62 -5.32
N ARG A 235 7.11 17.83 -4.27
CA ARG A 235 6.18 16.72 -4.34
C ARG A 235 5.46 16.59 -3.01
N CYS A 236 4.14 16.49 -3.07
CA CYS A 236 3.26 16.26 -1.93
C CYS A 236 2.36 15.04 -2.20
N ASN A 237 1.69 14.55 -1.16
CA ASN A 237 0.57 13.63 -1.30
C ASN A 237 -0.48 14.18 -2.28
N ALA A 238 -1.14 13.30 -3.04
CA ALA A 238 -2.25 13.71 -3.88
C ALA A 238 -3.41 14.29 -3.04
N GLN A 239 -4.06 15.32 -3.56
CA GLN A 239 -5.14 16.06 -2.90
C GLN A 239 -4.72 16.78 -1.60
N GLU A 240 -3.42 16.90 -1.34
CA GLU A 240 -2.92 17.69 -0.23
C GLU A 240 -2.85 19.17 -0.61
N ASP A 241 -3.48 20.00 0.19
CA ASP A 241 -3.35 21.45 0.08
C ASP A 241 -1.98 21.86 0.64
N TYR A 242 -1.26 22.70 -0.09
CA TYR A 242 0.01 23.25 0.40
C TYR A 242 0.15 24.74 0.09
N LEU A 243 0.91 25.40 0.95
CA LEU A 243 1.37 26.78 0.77
C LEU A 243 2.86 26.77 0.47
N LEU A 244 3.28 27.52 -0.56
CA LEU A 244 4.69 27.75 -0.87
C LEU A 244 4.99 29.25 -0.77
N TYR A 245 6.03 29.62 -0.02
CA TYR A 245 6.48 31.00 0.06
C TYR A 245 8.00 31.10 0.27
N ALA A 246 8.54 32.29 0.02
CA ALA A 246 9.90 32.65 0.38
C ALA A 246 9.89 33.44 1.69
N ASP A 247 10.83 33.16 2.59
CA ASP A 247 11.02 33.97 3.80
C ASP A 247 11.60 35.36 3.47
N ASN A 248 11.93 36.14 4.50
CA ASN A 248 12.38 37.53 4.35
C ASN A 248 13.85 37.67 3.90
N GLY A 249 14.59 36.57 3.76
CA GLY A 249 16.03 36.61 3.53
C GLY A 249 16.83 37.09 4.75
N ASN A 250 18.16 37.17 4.63
CA ASN A 250 19.03 37.58 5.73
C ASN A 250 19.07 39.11 5.91
N HIS A 251 18.71 39.88 4.88
CA HIS A 251 18.81 41.35 4.90
C HIS A 251 17.47 42.01 4.54
N TYR A 252 16.43 41.70 5.31
CA TYR A 252 15.11 42.30 5.15
C TYR A 252 15.03 43.68 5.79
N LEU A 253 14.44 44.65 5.08
CA LEU A 253 14.20 45.98 5.62
C LEU A 253 12.99 46.63 4.94
N ASN A 254 12.11 47.27 5.72
CA ASN A 254 11.00 48.08 5.22
C ASN A 254 10.08 47.39 4.18
N GLY A 255 9.88 46.08 4.29
CA GLY A 255 9.03 45.33 3.36
C GLY A 255 9.77 44.67 2.21
N ASP A 256 11.09 44.86 2.11
CA ASP A 256 11.89 44.42 0.96
C ASP A 256 13.09 43.57 1.35
N ARG A 257 13.47 42.68 0.43
CA ARG A 257 14.69 41.86 0.54
C ARG A 257 15.85 42.58 -0.15
N TYR A 258 17.05 42.47 0.42
CA TYR A 258 18.25 43.11 -0.11
C TYR A 258 19.40 42.12 -0.27
N MET A 259 20.05 42.17 -1.43
CA MET A 259 21.40 41.62 -1.56
C MET A 259 22.38 42.67 -1.05
N VAL A 260 23.33 42.27 -0.23
CA VAL A 260 24.25 43.18 0.46
C VAL A 260 25.70 42.88 0.05
N SER A 261 26.46 43.93 -0.21
CA SER A 261 27.90 43.83 -0.50
C SER A 261 28.74 43.84 0.79
N ALA A 262 30.01 43.48 0.68
CA ALA A 262 30.95 43.58 1.80
C ALA A 262 31.08 45.02 2.35
N GLY A 263 30.82 46.04 1.52
CA GLY A 263 30.80 47.45 1.92
C GLY A 263 29.49 47.92 2.57
N GLY A 264 28.48 47.05 2.69
CA GLY A 264 27.17 47.35 3.27
C GLY A 264 26.19 48.03 2.31
N GLU A 265 26.57 48.22 1.05
CA GLU A 265 25.64 48.69 0.01
C GLU A 265 24.61 47.62 -0.32
N ARG A 266 23.45 48.04 -0.83
CA ARG A 266 22.29 47.18 -0.97
C ARG A 266 21.67 47.26 -2.35
N ILE A 267 21.24 46.12 -2.86
CA ILE A 267 20.40 45.99 -4.06
C ILE A 267 19.08 45.37 -3.63
N ARG A 268 17.97 46.06 -3.86
CA ARG A 268 16.63 45.53 -3.59
C ARG A 268 16.30 44.46 -4.63
N TYR A 269 15.72 43.36 -4.17
CA TYR A 269 15.17 42.32 -5.04
C TYR A 269 13.88 41.74 -4.45
N GLN A 270 13.10 41.03 -5.28
CA GLN A 270 11.88 40.35 -4.86
C GLN A 270 11.81 38.96 -5.48
N VAL A 271 11.32 38.00 -4.69
CA VAL A 271 10.82 36.71 -5.18
C VAL A 271 9.33 36.91 -5.42
N VAL A 272 8.87 36.62 -6.63
CA VAL A 272 7.54 37.01 -7.10
C VAL A 272 6.66 35.77 -7.29
N ASN A 273 5.36 35.91 -7.09
CA ASN A 273 4.43 34.82 -7.30
C ASN A 273 4.40 34.40 -8.79
N PRO A 274 4.62 33.11 -9.11
CA PRO A 274 4.68 32.65 -10.51
C PRO A 274 3.35 32.71 -11.25
N GLY A 275 2.22 32.81 -10.55
CA GLY A 275 0.89 33.01 -11.12
C GLY A 275 0.47 34.48 -11.17
N ASN A 276 1.17 35.39 -10.48
CA ASN A 276 0.88 36.81 -10.44
C ASN A 276 2.16 37.63 -10.21
N ASN A 277 2.73 38.15 -11.30
CA ASN A 277 3.99 38.88 -11.27
C ASN A 277 3.95 40.22 -10.51
N SER A 278 2.78 40.65 -10.02
CA SER A 278 2.61 41.86 -9.20
C SER A 278 2.58 41.58 -7.71
N GLN A 279 2.58 40.30 -7.29
CA GLN A 279 2.56 39.91 -5.89
C GLN A 279 3.90 39.32 -5.47
N VAL A 280 4.44 39.82 -4.35
CA VAL A 280 5.61 39.22 -3.72
C VAL A 280 5.23 37.85 -3.18
N LEU A 281 6.07 36.85 -3.43
CA LEU A 281 5.92 35.53 -2.84
C LEU A 281 6.48 35.58 -1.40
N GLU A 282 5.59 35.62 -0.42
CA GLU A 282 5.92 35.77 1.00
C GLU A 282 4.86 35.11 1.88
N GLN A 283 5.11 34.96 3.18
CA GLN A 283 4.18 34.28 4.10
C GLN A 283 2.79 34.93 4.13
N ALA A 284 2.69 36.25 3.97
CA ALA A 284 1.42 36.97 3.93
C ALA A 284 0.67 36.80 2.59
N SER A 285 1.37 36.39 1.53
CA SER A 285 0.82 36.16 0.20
C SER A 285 1.42 34.90 -0.43
N PRO A 286 1.17 33.71 0.15
CA PRO A 286 1.76 32.47 -0.30
C PRO A 286 1.14 31.99 -1.61
N LEU A 287 1.86 31.14 -2.34
CA LEU A 287 1.29 30.36 -3.44
C LEU A 287 0.52 29.17 -2.85
N SER A 288 -0.80 29.21 -2.93
CA SER A 288 -1.69 28.11 -2.52
C SER A 288 -1.97 27.17 -3.69
N ARG A 289 -1.77 25.86 -3.52
CA ARG A 289 -2.10 24.85 -4.53
C ARG A 289 -2.62 23.56 -3.89
N ILE A 290 -3.24 22.73 -4.72
CA ILE A 290 -3.62 21.34 -4.40
C ILE A 290 -2.70 20.42 -5.18
N ALA A 291 -2.00 19.53 -4.48
CA ALA A 291 -1.03 18.64 -5.09
C ALA A 291 -1.68 17.47 -5.82
N THR A 292 -0.99 17.00 -6.87
CA THR A 292 -1.45 15.88 -7.71
C THR A 292 -0.85 14.51 -7.32
N GLY A 293 0.10 14.47 -6.36
CA GLY A 293 0.89 13.28 -6.04
C GLY A 293 2.13 13.08 -6.93
N TYR A 294 2.24 13.85 -8.03
CA TYR A 294 3.41 13.87 -8.90
C TYR A 294 4.36 15.00 -8.53
N THR A 295 5.60 14.92 -9.04
CA THR A 295 6.55 16.03 -8.91
C THR A 295 6.06 17.21 -9.74
N GLU A 296 5.96 18.36 -9.09
CA GLU A 296 5.61 19.64 -9.68
C GLU A 296 6.87 20.49 -9.84
N ASN A 297 7.12 20.98 -11.06
CA ASN A 297 8.23 21.90 -11.34
C ASN A 297 7.68 23.32 -11.47
N LEU A 298 8.19 24.22 -10.64
CA LEU A 298 7.79 25.62 -10.59
C LEU A 298 8.96 26.51 -11.02
N GLN A 299 8.65 27.45 -11.90
CA GLN A 299 9.55 28.55 -12.29
C GLN A 299 9.18 29.76 -11.44
N ILE A 300 9.98 30.09 -10.43
CA ILE A 300 9.69 31.22 -9.54
C ILE A 300 10.49 32.43 -9.99
N PRO A 301 9.85 33.52 -10.45
CA PRO A 301 10.57 34.71 -10.87
C PRO A 301 11.25 35.41 -9.70
N VAL A 302 12.50 35.81 -9.90
CA VAL A 302 13.25 36.69 -9.00
C VAL A 302 13.65 37.93 -9.78
N VAL A 303 13.29 39.09 -9.26
CA VAL A 303 13.39 40.37 -9.96
C VAL A 303 14.16 41.39 -9.14
N ILE A 304 14.90 42.25 -9.83
CA ILE A 304 15.41 43.51 -9.29
C ILE A 304 14.42 44.60 -9.72
N PRO A 305 13.67 45.22 -8.79
CA PRO A 305 12.73 46.29 -9.14
C PRO A 305 13.44 47.47 -9.82
N SER A 306 12.80 48.06 -10.82
CA SER A 306 13.32 49.23 -11.52
C SER A 306 13.27 50.49 -10.65
N GLY A 307 14.04 51.52 -11.05
CA GLY A 307 14.03 52.84 -10.39
C GLY A 307 14.90 52.97 -9.14
N GLN A 308 15.66 51.94 -8.77
CA GLN A 308 16.71 52.05 -7.74
C GLN A 308 18.04 52.52 -8.34
N ALA A 309 18.78 53.35 -7.61
CA ALA A 309 20.10 53.80 -8.01
C ALA A 309 21.08 52.63 -8.11
N THR A 310 21.99 52.65 -9.09
CA THR A 310 23.03 51.63 -9.21
C THR A 310 24.13 51.88 -8.18
N PRO A 311 24.39 50.94 -7.24
CA PRO A 311 25.41 51.10 -6.21
C PRO A 311 26.82 50.90 -6.81
N HIS A 312 27.87 50.99 -5.98
CA HIS A 312 29.22 50.77 -6.47
C HIS A 312 29.41 49.32 -6.92
N ALA A 313 30.36 49.14 -7.84
CA ALA A 313 30.71 47.83 -8.37
C ALA A 313 31.15 46.88 -7.23
N GLY A 314 30.58 45.68 -7.20
CA GLY A 314 30.86 44.69 -6.17
C GLY A 314 29.98 43.45 -6.31
N ILE A 315 30.23 42.47 -5.44
CA ILE A 315 29.40 41.27 -5.31
C ILE A 315 28.38 41.50 -4.21
N TYR A 316 27.11 41.22 -4.51
CA TYR A 316 25.98 41.38 -3.60
C TYR A 316 25.33 40.02 -3.40
N THR A 317 25.07 39.65 -2.15
CA THR A 317 24.48 38.33 -1.84
C THR A 317 23.39 38.44 -0.79
N ASP A 318 22.44 37.51 -0.85
CA ASP A 318 21.47 37.27 0.22
C ASP A 318 21.19 35.76 0.30
N ASN A 319 20.64 35.30 1.41
CA ASN A 319 20.14 33.92 1.53
C ASN A 319 18.66 33.95 1.88
N VAL A 320 17.85 33.29 1.07
CA VAL A 320 16.39 33.17 1.23
C VAL A 320 16.05 31.71 1.42
N ARG A 321 15.08 31.44 2.30
CA ARG A 321 14.54 30.09 2.48
C ARG A 321 13.21 29.98 1.78
N MET A 322 13.08 28.93 0.97
CA MET A 322 11.78 28.50 0.47
C MET A 322 11.12 27.61 1.52
N VAL A 323 9.87 27.90 1.83
CA VAL A 323 9.09 27.20 2.86
C VAL A 323 7.85 26.60 2.23
N ILE A 324 7.59 25.35 2.56
CA ILE A 324 6.37 24.62 2.22
C ILE A 324 5.63 24.25 3.51
N GLU A 325 4.33 24.53 3.56
CA GLU A 325 3.44 24.28 4.71
C GLU A 325 2.24 23.42 4.26
N TYR A 326 1.91 22.37 5.04
CA TYR A 326 0.91 21.33 4.73
C TYR A 326 0.43 20.56 5.99
#